data_AF-A0A3E0P5Q9-F1
#
_entry.id   AF-A0A3E0P5Q9-F1
#
_cell.length_a   1.000
_cell.length_b   1.000
_cell.length_c   1.000
_cell.angle_alpha   90.00
_cell.angle_beta   90.00
_cell.angle_gamma   90.00
#
_symmetry.space_group_name_H-M   'P 1'
#
loop_
_entity.id
_entity.type
_entity.pdbx_description
1 polymer ?
#
loop_
_entity_poly.entity_id
_entity_poly.type
_entity_poly.pdbx_seq_one_letter_code
_entity_poly.pdbx_strand_id
1 'polypeptide(L)'
;MAWEYFESTRRVSLPPDLKEIVSRYGAGDIDEFLRILSPIADDKTYRLDALMEGERERLLIFREFGDHSQALFPEPGGLLAWSVTLNGDTLFWRTNGRPEDWTIVVNPSRSLNFVEFSESTASFVLGLLTRRLHTDVFPDNFPAETPHFATVRECTIDRVVQQIKDAVDKRYRLLITRVITSDEFSTNVILDLLAGSKPVGEEVWGSVLATLNREILSLLAMFLETDEGRSFGLAIGEVFRAPGTPDSEFEPERQRYRAAYQRLAHRIAECARRVP
;
A
#
# COMPACT_ATOMS: atom_id res chain seq x y z
N MET A 1 9.91 1.77 -16.24
CA MET A 1 9.73 0.52 -15.50
C MET A 1 8.42 0.50 -14.71
N ALA A 2 8.26 1.25 -13.61
CA ALA A 2 7.04 1.23 -12.79
C ALA A 2 5.74 1.58 -13.55
N TRP A 3 5.75 2.69 -14.29
CA TRP A 3 4.61 3.12 -15.11
C TRP A 3 4.29 2.14 -16.23
N GLU A 4 5.30 1.66 -16.98
CA GLU A 4 5.10 0.68 -18.06
C GLU A 4 4.50 -0.63 -17.54
N TYR A 5 4.96 -1.12 -16.37
CA TYR A 5 4.39 -2.31 -15.74
C TYR A 5 2.93 -2.09 -15.32
N PHE A 6 2.62 -0.93 -14.73
CA PHE A 6 1.24 -0.58 -14.37
C PHE A 6 0.35 -0.49 -15.60
N GLU A 7 0.75 0.27 -16.61
CA GLU A 7 0.00 0.53 -17.84
C GLU A 7 -0.22 -0.76 -18.64
N SER A 8 0.78 -1.64 -18.71
CA SER A 8 0.65 -2.96 -19.36
C SER A 8 -0.28 -3.91 -18.59
N THR A 9 -0.14 -3.97 -17.26
CA THR A 9 -0.99 -4.82 -16.41
C THR A 9 -2.45 -4.39 -16.44
N ARG A 10 -2.69 -3.07 -16.40
CA ARG A 10 -4.04 -2.49 -16.41
C ARG A 10 -4.57 -2.24 -17.83
N ARG A 11 -3.75 -2.50 -18.86
CA ARG A 11 -4.04 -2.27 -20.29
C ARG A 11 -4.60 -0.86 -20.55
N VAL A 12 -3.97 0.13 -19.92
CA VAL A 12 -4.37 1.54 -19.99
C VAL A 12 -3.12 2.39 -20.08
N SER A 13 -3.12 3.38 -20.97
CA SER A 13 -2.10 4.43 -20.99
C SER A 13 -2.65 5.63 -20.21
N LEU A 14 -1.89 6.13 -19.25
CA LEU A 14 -2.31 7.26 -18.41
C LEU A 14 -1.85 8.60 -19.01
N PRO A 15 -2.55 9.69 -18.67
CA PRO A 15 -2.14 11.04 -19.06
C PRO A 15 -0.67 11.31 -18.71
N PRO A 16 0.15 11.81 -19.66
CA PRO A 16 1.57 12.10 -19.40
C PRO A 16 1.78 13.13 -18.29
N ASP A 17 0.85 14.07 -18.15
CA ASP A 17 0.92 15.15 -17.17
C ASP A 17 0.73 14.67 -15.73
N LEU A 18 -0.12 13.67 -15.49
CA LEU A 18 -0.18 12.98 -14.19
C LEU A 18 1.17 12.32 -13.86
N LYS A 19 1.76 11.60 -14.82
CA LYS A 19 3.05 10.92 -14.61
C LYS A 19 4.12 11.92 -14.22
N GLU A 20 4.13 13.10 -14.84
CA GLU A 20 5.03 14.20 -14.49
C GLU A 20 4.77 14.76 -13.09
N ILE A 21 3.51 15.00 -12.70
CA ILE A 21 3.16 15.44 -11.33
C ILE A 21 3.70 14.43 -10.31
N VAL A 22 3.37 13.15 -10.48
CA VAL A 22 3.77 12.10 -9.54
C VAL A 22 5.29 11.92 -9.52
N SER A 23 5.96 12.04 -10.67
CA SER A 23 7.43 11.98 -10.73
C SER A 23 8.12 13.16 -10.03
N ARG A 24 7.50 14.34 -9.97
CA ARG A 24 8.07 15.53 -9.33
C ARG A 24 7.76 15.62 -7.85
N TYR A 25 6.53 15.28 -7.45
CA TYR A 25 6.02 15.52 -6.09
C TYR A 25 5.79 14.24 -5.27
N GLY A 26 5.73 13.09 -5.93
CA GLY A 26 5.33 11.82 -5.32
C GLY A 26 3.81 11.69 -5.15
N ALA A 27 3.39 10.67 -4.41
CA ALA A 27 2.03 10.59 -3.90
C ALA A 27 1.87 11.45 -2.64
N GLY A 28 0.71 12.05 -2.45
CA GLY A 28 0.51 13.00 -1.37
C GLY A 28 -0.82 13.72 -1.46
N ASP A 29 -1.03 14.66 -0.55
CA ASP A 29 -2.22 15.49 -0.51
C ASP A 29 -1.85 16.97 -0.72
N ILE A 30 -2.63 17.67 -1.55
CA ILE A 30 -2.62 19.13 -1.65
C ILE A 30 -3.56 19.68 -0.58
N ASP A 31 -3.04 20.50 0.31
CA ASP A 31 -3.76 21.11 1.44
C ASP A 31 -4.54 20.10 2.29
N GLU A 32 -3.99 18.88 2.44
CA GLU A 32 -4.65 17.75 3.14
C GLU A 32 -6.05 17.44 2.59
N PHE A 33 -6.35 17.90 1.37
CA PHE A 33 -7.68 17.83 0.78
C PHE A 33 -7.69 17.03 -0.52
N LEU A 34 -6.93 17.44 -1.54
CA LEU A 34 -6.93 16.79 -2.85
C LEU A 34 -5.77 15.79 -2.96
N ARG A 35 -6.08 14.51 -3.10
CA ARG A 35 -5.08 13.44 -3.12
C ARG A 35 -4.49 13.19 -4.49
N ILE A 36 -3.17 13.18 -4.59
CA ILE A 36 -2.43 12.70 -5.75
C ILE A 36 -1.98 11.26 -5.48
N LEU A 37 -2.46 10.33 -6.30
CA LEU A 37 -2.17 8.90 -6.18
C LEU A 37 -1.05 8.47 -7.12
N SER A 38 -0.35 7.40 -6.74
CA SER A 38 0.74 6.82 -7.51
C SER A 38 0.50 5.32 -7.76
N PRO A 39 0.92 4.78 -8.91
CA PRO A 39 0.92 3.34 -9.18
C PRO A 39 1.95 2.56 -8.35
N ILE A 40 2.85 3.25 -7.67
CA ILE A 40 3.92 2.67 -6.84
C ILE A 40 3.87 3.16 -5.40
N ALA A 41 2.80 3.84 -4.98
CA ALA A 41 2.60 4.11 -3.56
C ALA A 41 2.61 2.78 -2.79
N ASP A 42 3.11 2.78 -1.55
CA ASP A 42 3.07 1.59 -0.69
C ASP A 42 1.74 1.55 0.10
N ASP A 43 1.27 2.70 0.55
CA ASP A 43 -0.04 2.83 1.21
C ASP A 43 -1.17 2.67 0.19
N LYS A 44 -2.04 1.69 0.43
CA LYS A 44 -3.24 1.42 -0.38
C LYS A 44 -4.16 2.62 -0.52
N THR A 45 -4.15 3.54 0.45
CA THR A 45 -4.88 4.81 0.42
C THR A 45 -4.40 5.75 -0.70
N TYR A 46 -3.15 5.60 -1.13
CA TYR A 46 -2.50 6.40 -2.19
C TYR A 46 -2.20 5.58 -3.46
N ARG A 47 -2.63 4.31 -3.49
CA ARG A 47 -2.50 3.40 -4.63
C ARG A 47 -3.53 3.73 -5.70
N LEU A 48 -3.05 4.15 -6.87
CA LEU A 48 -3.92 4.49 -8.01
C LEU A 48 -4.77 3.30 -8.49
N ASP A 49 -4.19 2.10 -8.53
CA ASP A 49 -4.89 0.88 -8.91
C ASP A 49 -6.00 0.48 -7.94
N ALA A 50 -5.76 0.64 -6.64
CA ALA A 50 -6.75 0.35 -5.60
C ALA A 50 -7.96 1.28 -5.74
N LEU A 51 -7.72 2.57 -5.97
CA LEU A 51 -8.79 3.53 -6.25
C LEU A 51 -9.59 3.16 -7.50
N MET A 52 -8.90 2.91 -8.61
CA MET A 52 -9.54 2.56 -9.88
C MET A 52 -10.45 1.33 -9.75
N GLU A 53 -9.99 0.31 -9.03
CA GLU A 53 -10.72 -0.93 -8.85
C GLU A 53 -11.93 -0.75 -7.93
N GLY A 54 -11.73 -0.12 -6.77
CA GLY A 54 -12.80 0.14 -5.79
C GLY A 54 -13.90 1.04 -6.37
N GLU A 55 -13.54 2.11 -7.07
CA GLU A 55 -14.53 3.02 -7.67
C GLU A 55 -15.26 2.37 -8.85
N ARG A 56 -14.58 1.52 -9.63
CA ARG A 56 -15.24 0.77 -10.70
C ARG A 56 -16.26 -0.21 -10.14
N GLU A 57 -15.91 -0.97 -9.10
CA GLU A 57 -16.84 -1.89 -8.41
C GLU A 57 -18.03 -1.13 -7.84
N ARG A 58 -17.76 -0.03 -7.13
CA ARG A 58 -18.79 0.85 -6.57
C ARG A 58 -19.77 1.34 -7.64
N LEU A 59 -19.27 1.85 -8.77
CA LEU A 59 -20.12 2.37 -9.85
C LEU A 59 -20.89 1.28 -10.60
N LEU A 60 -20.35 0.06 -10.71
CA LEU A 60 -21.07 -1.09 -11.25
C LEU A 60 -22.28 -1.46 -10.38
N ILE A 61 -22.10 -1.49 -9.06
CA ILE A 61 -23.19 -1.73 -8.11
C ILE A 61 -24.27 -0.66 -8.27
N PHE A 62 -23.91 0.63 -8.30
CA PHE A 62 -24.89 1.69 -8.52
C PHE A 62 -25.61 1.58 -9.87
N ARG A 63 -24.92 1.13 -10.93
CA ARG A 63 -25.53 0.88 -12.23
C ARG A 63 -26.56 -0.24 -12.19
N GLU A 64 -26.30 -1.31 -11.45
CA GLU A 64 -27.24 -2.44 -11.28
C GLU A 64 -28.52 -2.03 -10.56
N PHE A 65 -28.43 -1.12 -9.59
CA PHE A 65 -29.58 -0.57 -8.88
C PHE A 65 -30.30 0.57 -9.62
N GLY A 66 -29.82 0.98 -10.81
CA GLY A 66 -30.42 2.04 -11.62
C GLY A 66 -30.04 3.47 -11.20
N ASP A 67 -29.13 3.61 -10.24
CA ASP A 67 -28.70 4.89 -9.67
C ASP A 67 -27.52 5.52 -10.43
N HIS A 68 -27.02 4.86 -11.48
CA HIS A 68 -25.89 5.36 -12.28
C HIS A 68 -25.97 4.98 -13.76
N SER A 69 -25.78 5.96 -14.65
CA SER A 69 -25.87 5.80 -16.11
C SER A 69 -24.57 6.06 -16.88
N GLN A 70 -23.47 6.38 -16.20
CA GLN A 70 -22.22 6.71 -16.90
C GLN A 70 -21.56 5.45 -17.45
N ALA A 71 -20.93 5.58 -18.61
CA ALA A 71 -20.02 4.57 -19.13
C ALA A 71 -18.83 4.42 -18.16
N LEU A 72 -18.31 3.20 -18.04
CA LEU A 72 -17.15 2.89 -17.20
C LEU A 72 -16.01 2.38 -18.06
N PHE A 73 -14.77 2.79 -17.78
CA PHE A 73 -13.61 2.27 -18.49
C PHE A 73 -13.59 0.72 -18.40
N PRO A 74 -13.39 -0.01 -19.52
CA PRO A 74 -12.83 0.44 -20.80
C PRO A 74 -13.86 0.84 -21.90
N GLU A 75 -15.13 1.06 -21.56
CA GLU A 75 -16.11 1.59 -22.53
C GLU A 75 -15.65 2.98 -23.05
N PRO A 76 -15.82 3.32 -24.34
CA PRO A 76 -15.44 4.63 -24.86
C PRO A 76 -16.12 5.78 -24.11
N GLY A 77 -15.34 6.78 -23.68
CA GLY A 77 -15.87 7.86 -22.83
C GLY A 77 -16.20 7.40 -21.40
N GLY A 78 -15.72 6.23 -21.00
CA GLY A 78 -15.93 5.68 -19.67
C GLY A 78 -15.16 6.43 -18.60
N LEU A 79 -15.68 6.41 -17.38
CA LEU A 79 -15.03 7.00 -16.22
C LEU A 79 -13.90 6.10 -15.72
N LEU A 80 -12.75 6.72 -15.39
CA LEU A 80 -11.60 6.07 -14.76
C LEU A 80 -11.10 6.93 -13.59
N ALA A 81 -11.18 6.42 -12.36
CA ALA A 81 -10.84 7.20 -11.17
C ALA A 81 -9.33 7.50 -11.09
N TRP A 82 -8.97 8.70 -10.63
CA TRP A 82 -7.58 9.12 -10.50
C TRP A 82 -7.23 9.90 -9.24
N SER A 83 -8.22 10.48 -8.57
CA SER A 83 -8.02 11.23 -7.34
C SER A 83 -9.26 11.16 -6.46
N VAL A 84 -9.06 11.42 -5.17
CA VAL A 84 -10.13 11.58 -4.18
C VAL A 84 -9.89 12.84 -3.36
N THR A 85 -10.95 13.40 -2.82
CA THR A 85 -10.87 14.43 -1.79
C THR A 85 -10.99 13.82 -0.40
N LEU A 86 -10.52 14.54 0.64
CA LEU A 86 -10.75 14.16 2.03
C LEU A 86 -12.24 14.01 2.37
N ASN A 87 -13.11 14.77 1.70
CA ASN A 87 -14.56 14.72 1.91
C ASN A 87 -15.25 13.55 1.19
N GLY A 88 -14.47 12.72 0.49
CA GLY A 88 -14.92 11.51 -0.18
C GLY A 88 -15.38 11.71 -1.62
N ASP A 89 -15.16 12.88 -2.21
CA ASP A 89 -15.49 13.12 -3.62
C ASP A 89 -14.46 12.43 -4.51
N THR A 90 -14.92 11.79 -5.57
CA THR A 90 -14.03 11.08 -6.49
C THR A 90 -13.84 11.90 -7.76
N LEU A 91 -12.60 12.02 -8.22
CA LEU A 91 -12.26 12.62 -9.49
C LEU A 91 -11.94 11.51 -10.49
N PHE A 92 -12.51 11.65 -11.67
CA PHE A 92 -12.39 10.71 -12.78
C PHE A 92 -11.80 11.41 -14.01
N TRP A 93 -11.14 10.62 -14.85
CA TRP A 93 -10.94 10.98 -16.25
C TRP A 93 -12.13 10.47 -17.06
N ARG A 94 -12.57 11.28 -18.02
CA ARG A 94 -13.44 10.86 -19.10
C ARG A 94 -12.57 10.32 -20.23
N THR A 95 -12.54 8.99 -20.40
CA THR A 95 -11.58 8.32 -21.29
C THR A 95 -12.02 8.33 -22.76
N ASN A 96 -12.12 9.52 -23.36
CA ASN A 96 -12.45 9.68 -24.79
C ASN A 96 -11.20 9.99 -25.60
N GLY A 97 -10.90 9.18 -26.62
CA GLY A 97 -9.71 9.37 -27.45
C GLY A 97 -8.41 9.04 -26.73
N ARG A 98 -7.36 9.82 -26.99
CA ARG A 98 -6.01 9.57 -26.45
C ARG A 98 -5.92 10.06 -25.01
N PRO A 99 -5.02 9.50 -24.18
CA PRO A 99 -4.86 9.94 -22.79
C PRO A 99 -4.54 11.42 -22.61
N GLU A 100 -3.92 12.06 -23.62
CA GLU A 100 -3.66 13.50 -23.60
C GLU A 100 -4.92 14.36 -23.76
N ASP A 101 -6.00 13.79 -24.29
CA ASP A 101 -7.28 14.45 -24.57
C ASP A 101 -8.34 14.19 -23.49
N TRP A 102 -8.03 13.36 -22.48
CA TRP A 102 -8.98 13.02 -21.44
C TRP A 102 -9.30 14.22 -20.56
N THR A 103 -10.59 14.43 -20.30
CA THR A 103 -11.11 15.53 -19.48
C THR A 103 -11.37 15.08 -18.04
N ILE A 104 -11.56 16.04 -17.13
CA ILE A 104 -11.80 15.75 -15.71
C ILE A 104 -13.30 15.75 -15.42
N VAL A 105 -13.72 14.78 -14.62
CA VAL A 105 -15.08 14.71 -14.07
C VAL A 105 -14.98 14.62 -12.55
N VAL A 106 -15.64 15.55 -11.85
CA VAL A 106 -15.76 15.54 -10.40
C VAL A 106 -17.10 14.91 -10.03
N ASN A 107 -17.06 13.84 -9.24
CA ASN A 107 -18.23 13.18 -8.69
C ASN A 107 -18.35 13.48 -7.19
N PRO A 108 -19.30 14.33 -6.78
CA PRO A 108 -19.52 14.61 -5.37
C PRO A 108 -19.96 13.34 -4.62
N SER A 109 -19.46 13.16 -3.41
CA SER A 109 -19.84 12.06 -2.51
C SER A 109 -21.31 12.09 -2.08
N ARG A 110 -21.93 13.27 -2.10
CA ARG A 110 -23.26 13.55 -1.52
C ARG A 110 -24.28 14.07 -2.56
N SER A 111 -23.95 14.00 -3.84
CA SER A 111 -24.81 14.47 -4.93
C SER A 111 -24.65 13.57 -6.15
N LEU A 112 -25.70 13.50 -6.97
CA LEU A 112 -25.68 12.78 -8.25
C LEU A 112 -25.21 13.66 -9.42
N ASN A 113 -24.90 14.93 -9.16
CA ASN A 113 -24.52 15.90 -10.18
C ASN A 113 -23.01 15.89 -10.40
N PHE A 114 -22.57 15.21 -11.45
CA PHE A 114 -21.20 15.23 -11.92
C PHE A 114 -20.89 16.60 -12.53
N VAL A 115 -19.68 17.11 -12.29
CA VAL A 115 -19.19 18.37 -12.88
C VAL A 115 -18.03 18.05 -13.79
N GLU A 116 -18.07 18.52 -15.03
CA GLU A 116 -17.03 18.25 -16.04
C GLU A 116 -16.15 19.47 -16.30
N PHE A 117 -14.86 19.22 -16.53
CA PHE A 117 -13.86 20.23 -16.87
C PHE A 117 -13.07 19.77 -18.09
N SER A 118 -13.07 20.58 -19.14
CA SER A 118 -12.28 20.36 -20.37
C SER A 118 -10.80 20.71 -20.19
N GLU A 119 -10.20 20.22 -19.12
CA GLU A 119 -8.83 20.52 -18.69
C GLU A 119 -8.04 19.20 -18.60
N SER A 120 -6.73 19.26 -18.85
CA SER A 120 -5.83 18.15 -18.52
C SER A 120 -5.67 18.01 -17.01
N THR A 121 -5.10 16.90 -16.53
CA THR A 121 -4.86 16.67 -15.08
C THR A 121 -4.08 17.83 -14.45
N ALA A 122 -2.95 18.21 -15.06
CA ALA A 122 -2.11 19.30 -14.57
C ALA A 122 -2.78 20.67 -14.71
N SER A 123 -3.48 20.92 -15.81
CA SER A 123 -4.17 22.20 -16.04
C SER A 123 -5.34 22.42 -15.08
N PHE A 124 -6.04 21.33 -14.73
CA PHE A 124 -7.08 21.31 -13.72
C PHE A 124 -6.53 21.60 -12.32
N VAL A 125 -5.51 20.86 -11.88
CA VAL A 125 -4.87 21.07 -10.57
C VAL A 125 -4.29 22.48 -10.47
N LEU A 126 -3.55 22.94 -11.48
CA LEU A 126 -3.01 24.30 -11.53
C LEU A 126 -4.12 25.35 -11.54
N GLY A 127 -5.21 25.09 -12.27
CA GLY A 127 -6.37 25.97 -12.32
C GLY A 127 -7.03 26.15 -10.96
N LEU A 128 -7.16 25.07 -10.17
CA LEU A 128 -7.64 25.14 -8.79
C LEU A 128 -6.66 25.93 -7.90
N LEU A 129 -5.37 25.58 -7.94
CA LEU A 129 -4.32 26.22 -7.12
C LEU A 129 -4.20 27.73 -7.38
N THR A 130 -4.41 28.14 -8.63
CA THR A 130 -4.37 29.56 -9.05
C THR A 130 -5.73 30.25 -8.93
N ARG A 131 -6.77 29.56 -8.45
CA ARG A 131 -8.16 30.04 -8.39
C ARG A 131 -8.73 30.50 -9.73
N ARG A 132 -8.16 30.03 -10.85
CA ARG A 132 -8.72 30.19 -12.19
C ARG A 132 -9.94 29.30 -12.38
N LEU A 133 -9.93 28.12 -11.75
CA LEU A 133 -11.04 27.17 -11.74
C LEU A 133 -11.68 27.16 -10.35
N HIS A 134 -13.01 27.09 -10.33
CA HIS A 134 -13.83 26.99 -9.14
C HIS A 134 -14.90 25.93 -9.33
N THR A 135 -15.31 25.28 -8.24
CA THR A 135 -16.43 24.33 -8.23
C THR A 135 -17.10 24.35 -6.87
N ASP A 136 -18.43 24.36 -6.86
CA ASP A 136 -19.23 24.35 -5.62
C ASP A 136 -19.19 22.99 -4.90
N VAL A 137 -18.51 22.00 -5.50
CA VAL A 137 -18.26 20.69 -4.89
C VAL A 137 -17.19 20.77 -3.80
N PHE A 138 -16.19 21.64 -4.00
CA PHE A 138 -15.07 21.79 -3.07
C PHE A 138 -15.37 22.89 -2.06
N PRO A 139 -14.76 22.84 -0.86
CA PRO A 139 -15.03 23.85 0.15
C PRO A 139 -14.39 25.19 -0.26
N ASP A 140 -15.05 26.29 0.10
CA ASP A 140 -14.62 27.66 -0.27
C ASP A 140 -13.20 28.02 0.20
N ASN A 141 -12.70 27.33 1.22
CA ASN A 141 -11.36 27.52 1.78
C ASN A 141 -10.28 26.71 1.05
N PHE A 142 -10.62 25.97 0.00
CA PHE A 142 -9.66 25.28 -0.86
C PHE A 142 -9.46 26.02 -2.19
N PRO A 143 -8.21 26.21 -2.65
CA PRO A 143 -6.97 25.92 -1.94
C PRO A 143 -6.71 26.96 -0.83
N ALA A 144 -5.75 26.67 0.05
CA ALA A 144 -5.25 27.62 1.03
C ALA A 144 -4.60 28.84 0.33
N GLU A 145 -4.37 29.95 1.06
CA GLU A 145 -3.66 31.11 0.51
C GLU A 145 -2.25 30.74 0.03
N THR A 146 -1.58 29.87 0.78
CA THR A 146 -0.29 29.27 0.42
C THR A 146 -0.46 27.75 0.39
N PRO A 147 -0.71 27.16 -0.80
CA PRO A 147 -0.94 25.73 -0.90
C PRO A 147 0.30 24.92 -0.48
N HIS A 148 0.07 23.84 0.25
CA HIS A 148 1.10 22.92 0.72
C HIS A 148 0.89 21.52 0.12
N PHE A 149 1.97 20.86 -0.27
CA PHE A 149 1.94 19.47 -0.71
C PHE A 149 2.56 18.57 0.36
N ALA A 150 1.74 17.74 0.99
CA ALA A 150 2.18 16.75 1.96
C ALA A 150 2.48 15.42 1.25
N THR A 151 3.75 15.18 0.91
CA THR A 151 4.18 13.90 0.34
C THR A 151 4.07 12.79 1.39
N VAL A 152 3.44 11.67 1.02
CA VAL A 152 3.48 10.45 1.84
C VAL A 152 4.89 9.90 1.72
N ARG A 153 5.63 9.90 2.84
CA ARG A 153 6.94 9.26 2.86
C ARG A 153 6.75 7.77 2.53
N GLU A 154 7.48 7.28 1.54
CA GLU A 154 7.69 5.84 1.34
C GLU A 154 8.31 5.29 2.63
N CYS A 155 7.47 4.73 3.52
CA CYS A 155 7.95 4.05 4.70
C CYS A 155 8.38 2.66 4.26
N THR A 156 9.64 2.52 3.84
CA THR A 156 10.28 1.26 3.44
C THR A 156 10.06 0.15 4.48
N ILE A 157 9.88 0.52 5.76
CA ILE A 157 9.61 -0.39 6.88
C ILE A 157 8.19 -0.97 6.82
N ASP A 158 7.16 -0.16 6.57
CA ASP A 158 5.78 -0.65 6.43
C ASP A 158 5.61 -1.48 5.16
N ARG A 159 6.37 -1.19 4.10
CA ARG A 159 6.47 -2.01 2.88
C ARG A 159 7.01 -3.41 3.15
N VAL A 160 8.12 -3.53 3.88
CA VAL A 160 8.68 -4.85 4.24
C VAL A 160 7.73 -5.60 5.18
N VAL A 161 7.16 -4.91 6.17
CA VAL A 161 6.18 -5.48 7.09
C VAL A 161 4.91 -5.92 6.36
N GLN A 162 4.39 -5.14 5.41
CA GLN A 162 3.19 -5.45 4.67
C GLN A 162 3.42 -6.53 3.60
N GLN A 163 4.59 -6.56 2.95
CA GLN A 163 4.97 -7.65 2.04
C GLN A 163 5.13 -8.98 2.79
N ILE A 164 5.68 -8.95 4.01
CA ILE A 164 5.73 -10.12 4.90
C ILE A 164 4.32 -10.51 5.34
N LYS A 165 3.48 -9.56 5.77
CA LYS A 165 2.08 -9.82 6.15
C LYS A 165 1.25 -10.38 5.00
N ASP A 166 1.37 -9.83 3.79
CA ASP A 166 0.61 -10.27 2.62
C ASP A 166 1.11 -11.63 2.09
N ALA A 167 2.42 -11.90 2.15
CA ALA A 167 2.99 -13.20 1.81
C ALA A 167 2.58 -14.29 2.83
N VAL A 168 2.49 -13.92 4.11
CA VAL A 168 1.93 -14.74 5.17
C VAL A 168 0.44 -14.94 4.91
N ASP A 169 -0.38 -13.90 4.83
CA ASP A 169 -1.85 -14.00 4.75
C ASP A 169 -2.33 -14.76 3.49
N LYS A 170 -1.70 -14.51 2.33
CA LYS A 170 -2.03 -15.16 1.05
C LYS A 170 -1.68 -16.66 1.03
N ARG A 171 -0.69 -17.09 1.81
CA ARG A 171 -0.27 -18.51 1.90
C ARG A 171 -0.91 -19.22 3.10
N TYR A 172 -1.22 -18.49 4.18
CA TYR A 172 -1.97 -18.99 5.33
C TYR A 172 -3.41 -19.30 4.97
N ARG A 173 -4.08 -18.56 4.07
CA ARG A 173 -5.42 -18.97 3.59
C ARG A 173 -5.47 -20.36 2.93
N LEU A 174 -4.38 -20.81 2.31
CA LEU A 174 -4.27 -22.14 1.68
C LEU A 174 -3.75 -23.22 2.65
N LEU A 175 -2.93 -22.83 3.63
CA LEU A 175 -2.42 -23.71 4.69
C LEU A 175 -3.45 -23.92 5.80
N ILE A 176 -4.23 -22.91 6.18
CA ILE A 176 -5.30 -23.00 7.19
C ILE A 176 -6.39 -23.97 6.72
N THR A 177 -6.75 -24.01 5.43
CA THR A 177 -7.70 -25.01 4.91
C THR A 177 -7.13 -26.44 4.91
N ARG A 178 -5.81 -26.61 5.02
CA ARG A 178 -5.13 -27.91 4.98
C ARG A 178 -4.61 -28.38 6.35
N VAL A 179 -4.39 -27.46 7.28
CA VAL A 179 -3.88 -27.69 8.64
C VAL A 179 -5.01 -27.69 9.67
N ILE A 180 -6.15 -27.04 9.44
CA ILE A 180 -7.34 -27.18 10.32
C ILE A 180 -7.87 -28.63 10.36
N THR A 181 -7.46 -29.51 9.43
CA THR A 181 -7.74 -30.95 9.51
C THR A 181 -6.75 -31.75 10.35
N SER A 182 -5.73 -31.13 10.96
CA SER A 182 -4.84 -31.78 11.95
C SER A 182 -4.74 -30.92 13.20
N ASP A 183 -5.22 -31.45 14.32
CA ASP A 183 -5.65 -30.80 15.55
C ASP A 183 -4.55 -30.12 16.42
N GLU A 184 -3.40 -29.72 15.88
CA GLU A 184 -2.22 -29.46 16.74
C GLU A 184 -1.61 -28.04 16.76
N PHE A 185 -1.95 -27.07 15.91
CA PHE A 185 -1.30 -25.75 15.99
C PHE A 185 -2.23 -24.56 15.72
N SER A 186 -2.40 -23.69 16.73
CA SER A 186 -3.12 -22.42 16.62
C SER A 186 -2.21 -21.26 16.16
N THR A 187 -2.79 -20.30 15.43
CA THR A 187 -2.14 -19.09 14.86
C THR A 187 -1.31 -18.30 15.88
N ASN A 188 -1.70 -18.32 17.15
CA ASN A 188 -1.01 -17.61 18.23
C ASN A 188 0.36 -18.20 18.56
N VAL A 189 0.58 -19.50 18.33
CA VAL A 189 1.87 -20.17 18.59
C VAL A 189 2.94 -19.69 17.63
N ILE A 190 2.58 -19.36 16.39
CA ILE A 190 3.52 -18.93 15.35
C ILE A 190 3.96 -17.48 15.56
N LEU A 191 3.03 -16.60 15.98
CA LEU A 191 3.37 -15.23 16.35
C LEU A 191 4.23 -15.20 17.63
N ASP A 192 3.94 -16.05 18.63
CA ASP A 192 4.81 -16.24 19.80
C ASP A 192 6.20 -16.79 19.45
N LEU A 193 6.29 -17.65 18.42
CA LEU A 193 7.55 -18.20 17.88
C LEU A 193 8.41 -17.15 17.18
N LEU A 194 7.79 -16.31 16.34
CA LEU A 194 8.47 -15.21 15.63
C LEU A 194 8.86 -14.07 16.58
N ALA A 195 8.06 -13.84 17.62
CA ALA A 195 8.34 -12.86 18.67
C ALA A 195 9.33 -13.37 19.73
N GLY A 196 9.74 -14.65 19.71
CA GLY A 196 10.67 -15.23 20.68
C GLY A 196 10.13 -15.30 22.12
N SER A 197 8.82 -15.15 22.30
CA SER A 197 8.13 -14.97 23.58
C SER A 197 8.06 -16.26 24.42
N LYS A 198 8.30 -17.44 23.81
CA LYS A 198 8.37 -18.73 24.50
C LYS A 198 9.58 -19.56 24.03
N PRO A 199 10.27 -20.26 24.94
CA PRO A 199 11.28 -21.25 24.55
C PRO A 199 10.56 -22.41 23.87
N VAL A 200 10.68 -22.47 22.55
CA VAL A 200 10.13 -23.58 21.77
C VAL A 200 11.24 -24.62 21.55
N GLY A 201 10.92 -25.89 21.86
CA GLY A 201 11.84 -27.01 21.74
C GLY A 201 12.40 -27.16 20.32
N GLU A 202 13.62 -27.69 20.24
CA GLU A 202 14.40 -27.80 19.01
C GLU A 202 13.67 -28.53 17.87
N GLU A 203 12.85 -29.50 18.24
CA GLU A 203 12.05 -30.36 17.38
C GLU A 203 10.94 -29.60 16.62
N VAL A 204 10.30 -28.62 17.27
CA VAL A 204 9.22 -27.82 16.68
C VAL A 204 9.78 -26.82 15.65
N TRP A 205 10.97 -26.26 15.91
CA TRP A 205 11.66 -25.42 14.92
C TRP A 205 12.06 -26.20 13.68
N GLY A 206 12.49 -27.45 13.85
CA GLY A 206 12.76 -28.37 12.75
C GLY A 206 11.53 -28.54 11.86
N SER A 207 10.36 -28.77 12.46
CA SER A 207 9.09 -28.93 11.75
C SER A 207 8.65 -27.65 11.02
N VAL A 208 8.70 -26.48 11.68
CA VAL A 208 8.35 -25.20 11.05
C VAL A 208 9.27 -24.90 9.87
N LEU A 209 10.58 -25.02 10.04
CA LEU A 209 11.55 -24.76 8.96
C LEU A 209 11.45 -25.80 7.83
N ALA A 210 11.12 -27.05 8.12
CA ALA A 210 10.89 -28.08 7.12
C ALA A 210 9.64 -27.83 6.26
N THR A 211 8.64 -27.09 6.76
CA THR A 211 7.48 -26.67 5.95
C THR A 211 7.77 -25.48 5.02
N LEU A 212 8.90 -24.78 5.23
CA LEU A 212 9.31 -23.67 4.37
C LEU A 212 10.19 -24.22 3.22
N ASN A 213 9.92 -23.76 1.99
CA ASN A 213 10.71 -24.19 0.84
C ASN A 213 12.03 -23.39 0.73
N ARG A 214 12.96 -23.92 -0.07
CA ARG A 214 14.32 -23.37 -0.24
C ARG A 214 14.33 -21.90 -0.65
N GLU A 215 13.45 -21.50 -1.56
CA GLU A 215 13.39 -20.13 -2.08
C GLU A 215 13.05 -19.13 -0.96
N ILE A 216 12.09 -19.47 -0.09
CA ILE A 216 11.69 -18.61 1.02
C ILE A 216 12.77 -18.56 2.10
N LEU A 217 13.38 -19.70 2.42
CA LEU A 217 14.52 -19.72 3.35
C LEU A 217 15.70 -18.89 2.82
N SER A 218 15.93 -18.92 1.51
CA SER A 218 16.99 -18.13 0.86
C SER A 218 16.66 -16.63 0.85
N LEU A 219 15.41 -16.26 0.56
CA LEU A 219 14.96 -14.86 0.61
C LEU A 219 15.04 -14.28 2.02
N LEU A 220 14.63 -15.06 3.03
CA LEU A 220 14.77 -14.65 4.43
C LEU A 220 16.23 -14.54 4.84
N ALA A 221 17.09 -15.49 4.44
CA ALA A 221 18.53 -15.39 4.71
C ALA A 221 19.15 -14.14 4.07
N MET A 222 18.87 -13.89 2.79
CA MET A 222 19.37 -12.71 2.07
C MET A 222 18.88 -11.41 2.68
N PHE A 223 17.61 -11.34 3.11
CA PHE A 223 17.06 -10.18 3.79
C PHE A 223 17.78 -9.89 5.12
N LEU A 224 18.03 -10.91 5.93
CA LEU A 224 18.71 -10.75 7.22
C LEU A 224 20.18 -10.32 7.09
N GLU A 225 20.79 -10.54 5.92
CA GLU A 225 22.16 -10.12 5.59
C GLU A 225 22.25 -8.68 5.05
N THR A 226 21.12 -8.03 4.71
CA THR A 226 21.14 -6.62 4.29
C THR A 226 21.25 -5.68 5.49
N ASP A 227 21.62 -4.42 5.24
CA ASP A 227 21.68 -3.39 6.28
C ASP A 227 20.29 -3.10 6.86
N GLU A 228 19.24 -3.26 6.06
CA GLU A 228 17.84 -3.15 6.47
C GLU A 228 17.42 -4.32 7.37
N GLY A 229 17.81 -5.57 7.07
CA GLY A 229 17.56 -6.71 7.94
C GLY A 229 18.29 -6.58 9.28
N ARG A 230 19.56 -6.17 9.25
CA ARG A 230 20.34 -5.85 10.47
C ARG A 230 19.68 -4.73 11.28
N SER A 231 19.22 -3.67 10.61
CA SER A 231 18.53 -2.53 11.25
C SER A 231 17.17 -2.94 11.83
N PHE A 232 16.44 -3.86 11.18
CA PHE A 232 15.20 -4.42 11.70
C PHE A 232 15.44 -5.22 12.99
N GLY A 233 16.50 -6.05 13.03
CA GLY A 233 16.91 -6.75 14.25
C GLY A 233 17.28 -5.80 15.39
N LEU A 234 17.88 -4.65 15.08
CA LEU A 234 18.17 -3.59 16.04
C LEU A 234 16.92 -2.84 16.49
N ALA A 235 16.00 -2.53 15.57
CA ALA A 235 14.74 -1.85 15.82
C ALA A 235 13.81 -2.67 16.72
N ILE A 236 13.76 -4.00 16.59
CA ILE A 236 13.06 -4.86 17.57
C ILE A 236 13.64 -4.67 18.98
N GLY A 237 14.95 -4.46 19.09
CA GLY A 237 15.59 -4.11 20.37
C GLY A 237 15.23 -2.71 20.89
N GLU A 238 14.86 -1.78 20.00
CA GLU A 238 14.48 -0.40 20.35
C GLU A 238 12.97 -0.21 20.57
N VAL A 239 12.11 -1.02 19.96
CA VAL A 239 10.63 -0.96 20.10
C VAL A 239 10.17 -1.12 21.55
N PHE A 240 10.98 -1.73 22.42
CA PHE A 240 10.69 -1.82 23.87
C PHE A 240 11.08 -0.57 24.67
N ARG A 241 11.48 0.52 24.01
CA ARG A 241 11.69 1.82 24.66
C ARG A 241 10.34 2.51 24.88
N ALA A 242 9.61 2.10 25.91
CA ALA A 242 8.48 2.90 26.39
C ALA A 242 9.02 4.27 26.87
N PRO A 243 8.41 5.41 26.51
CA PRO A 243 8.88 6.71 26.96
C PRO A 243 8.72 6.84 28.48
N GLY A 244 9.84 6.93 29.20
CA GLY A 244 9.89 7.21 30.64
C GLY A 244 10.57 6.17 31.54
N THR A 245 10.98 5.01 31.01
CA THR A 245 11.57 3.93 31.82
C THR A 245 13.11 3.87 31.69
N PRO A 246 13.89 3.71 32.78
CA PRO A 246 15.35 3.70 32.71
C PRO A 246 15.89 2.55 31.85
N ASP A 247 16.88 2.84 31.00
CA ASP A 247 17.46 1.87 30.06
C ASP A 247 18.00 0.59 30.74
N SER A 248 18.32 0.60 32.04
CA SER A 248 18.87 -0.56 32.74
C SER A 248 17.88 -1.72 32.97
N GLU A 249 16.57 -1.46 33.03
CA GLU A 249 15.57 -2.49 33.39
C GLU A 249 15.30 -3.48 32.26
N PHE A 250 15.38 -3.04 31.00
CA PHE A 250 15.11 -3.88 29.83
C PHE A 250 16.36 -4.38 29.12
N GLU A 251 17.56 -3.98 29.56
CA GLU A 251 18.82 -4.41 28.94
C GLU A 251 19.02 -5.94 28.88
N PRO A 252 18.67 -6.72 29.94
CA PRO A 252 18.73 -8.18 29.87
C PRO A 252 17.77 -8.78 28.83
N GLU A 253 16.56 -8.22 28.71
CA GLU A 253 15.60 -8.65 27.70
C GLU A 253 16.04 -8.25 26.29
N ARG A 254 16.58 -7.04 26.10
CA ARG A 254 17.17 -6.60 24.83
C ARG A 254 18.30 -7.51 24.38
N GLN A 255 19.20 -7.90 25.30
CA GLN A 255 20.25 -8.88 25.01
C GLN A 255 19.68 -10.25 24.64
N ARG A 256 18.62 -10.69 25.34
CA ARG A 256 17.92 -11.95 25.04
C ARG A 256 17.29 -11.95 23.64
N TYR A 257 16.65 -10.85 23.23
CA TYR A 257 16.04 -10.70 21.90
C TYR A 257 17.07 -10.59 20.79
N ARG A 258 18.15 -9.81 20.98
CA ARG A 258 19.28 -9.75 20.03
C ARG A 258 19.90 -11.14 19.83
N ALA A 259 20.10 -11.88 20.92
CA ALA A 259 20.61 -13.24 20.85
C ALA A 259 19.61 -14.20 20.17
N ALA A 260 18.30 -14.00 20.36
CA ALA A 260 17.26 -14.79 19.67
C ALA A 260 17.24 -14.53 18.17
N TYR A 261 17.33 -13.26 17.75
CA TYR A 261 17.43 -12.86 16.34
C TYR A 261 18.68 -13.47 15.67
N GLN A 262 19.84 -13.39 16.32
CA GLN A 262 21.08 -13.98 15.81
C GLN A 262 20.99 -15.50 15.64
N ARG A 263 20.35 -16.20 16.59
CA ARG A 263 20.10 -17.65 16.49
C ARG A 263 19.14 -17.98 15.33
N LEU A 264 18.10 -17.18 15.14
CA LEU A 264 17.13 -17.36 14.05
C LEU A 264 17.80 -17.16 12.69
N ALA A 265 18.57 -16.08 12.52
CA ALA A 265 19.31 -15.80 11.29
C ALA A 265 20.31 -16.92 10.96
N HIS A 266 21.05 -17.41 11.96
CA HIS A 266 21.97 -18.52 11.79
C HIS A 266 21.28 -19.81 11.34
N ARG A 267 20.14 -20.15 11.95
CA ARG A 267 19.37 -21.36 11.61
C ARG A 267 18.76 -21.29 10.21
N ILE A 268 18.20 -20.14 9.83
CA ILE A 268 17.66 -19.94 8.47
C ILE A 268 18.77 -20.09 7.43
N ALA A 269 19.95 -19.52 7.67
CA ALA A 269 21.11 -19.67 6.78
C ALA A 269 21.67 -21.10 6.73
N GLU A 270 21.63 -21.85 7.83
CA GLU A 270 22.02 -23.27 7.86
C GLU A 270 21.04 -24.15 7.09
N CYS A 271 19.73 -23.95 7.29
CA CYS A 271 18.68 -24.68 6.58
C CYS A 271 18.67 -24.37 5.08
N ALA A 272 18.82 -23.10 4.68
CA ALA A 272 18.90 -22.71 3.26
C ALA A 272 20.05 -23.41 2.51
N ARG A 273 21.16 -23.73 3.21
CA ARG A 273 22.32 -24.45 2.65
C ARG A 273 22.12 -25.96 2.53
N ARG A 274 21.20 -26.56 3.29
CA ARG A 274 20.98 -28.02 3.33
C ARG A 274 19.88 -28.53 2.38
N VAL A 275 19.04 -27.65 1.85
CA VAL A 275 18.00 -28.02 0.89
C VAL A 275 18.60 -28.06 -0.52
N PRO A 276 18.59 -29.21 -1.23
CA PRO A 276 19.23 -29.37 -2.53
C PRO A 276 18.65 -28.50 -3.64
#